data_AF-Q5W5K8-F1
#
_entry.id   AF-Q5W5K8-F1
#
_cell.length_a   1.000
_cell.length_b   1.000
_cell.length_c   1.000
_cell.angle_alpha   90.00
_cell.angle_beta   90.00
_cell.angle_gamma   90.00
#
_symmetry.space_group_name_H-M   'P 1'
#
loop_
_entity.id
_entity.type
_entity.pdbx_description
1 polymer ?
#
loop_
_entity_poly.entity_id
_entity_poly.type
_entity_poly.pdbx_seq_one_letter_code
_entity_poly.pdbx_strand_id
1 'polypeptide(L)'
;ELGVHNAQLFNNNPGQLQGESAQIESFCKHNAELYQSAIADKTVPPKVKLSSVTQAGGRHPAVLMCSAYRFYPHQIQISWMRDGKVVKSDVTSTEEMPNGD
;
A
#
# COMPACT_ATOMS: atom_id res chain seq x y z
N GLU A 1 13.47 31.15 -14.15
CA GLU A 1 12.71 31.92 -15.17
C GLU A 1 11.88 31.03 -16.10
N LEU A 2 12.40 29.91 -16.60
CA LEU A 2 11.70 29.04 -17.57
C LEU A 2 10.28 28.58 -17.12
N GLY A 3 10.09 28.25 -15.85
CA GLY A 3 8.77 27.86 -15.33
C GLY A 3 7.71 28.98 -15.41
N VAL A 4 8.11 30.23 -15.21
CA VAL A 4 7.21 31.41 -15.31
C VAL A 4 6.81 31.65 -16.76
N HIS A 5 7.79 31.55 -17.68
CA HIS A 5 7.53 31.69 -19.11
C HIS A 5 6.55 30.62 -19.62
N ASN A 6 6.77 29.35 -19.26
CA ASN A 6 5.88 28.26 -19.64
C ASN A 6 4.48 28.42 -19.04
N ALA A 7 4.37 28.82 -17.77
CA ALA A 7 3.08 29.08 -17.13
C ALA A 7 2.30 30.18 -17.86
N GLN A 8 2.97 31.27 -18.27
CA GLN A 8 2.32 32.32 -19.05
C GLN A 8 1.79 31.80 -20.39
N LEU A 9 2.55 30.95 -21.10
CA LEU A 9 2.09 30.36 -22.35
C LEU A 9 0.88 29.44 -22.15
N PHE A 10 0.91 28.55 -21.16
CA PHE A 10 -0.19 27.63 -20.87
C PHE A 10 -1.44 28.35 -20.36
N ASN A 11 -1.28 29.36 -19.50
CA ASN A 11 -2.41 30.12 -18.95
C ASN A 11 -3.07 31.06 -19.95
N ASN A 12 -2.43 31.36 -21.08
CA ASN A 12 -2.97 32.23 -22.12
C ASN A 12 -3.77 31.49 -23.21
N ASN A 13 -4.01 30.18 -23.05
CA ASN A 13 -4.82 29.38 -23.98
C ASN A 13 -6.12 28.88 -23.32
N PRO A 14 -7.25 29.60 -23.48
CA PRO A 14 -8.52 29.24 -22.85
C PRO A 14 -9.06 27.86 -23.24
N GLY A 15 -8.83 27.43 -24.50
CA GLY A 15 -9.29 26.13 -24.98
C GLY A 15 -8.55 24.98 -24.30
N GLN A 16 -7.25 25.15 -24.07
CA GLN A 16 -6.47 24.19 -23.29
C GLN A 16 -6.90 24.16 -21.83
N LEU A 17 -7.05 25.32 -21.18
CA LEU A 17 -7.50 25.40 -19.78
C LEU A 17 -8.87 24.76 -19.57
N GLN A 18 -9.82 24.97 -20.49
CA GLN A 18 -11.13 24.33 -20.45
C GLN A 18 -11.01 22.82 -20.63
N GLY A 19 -10.17 22.36 -21.58
CA GLY A 19 -9.90 20.94 -21.80
C GLY A 19 -9.28 20.25 -20.58
N GLU A 20 -8.27 20.86 -19.96
CA GLU A 20 -7.62 20.37 -18.74
C GLU A 20 -8.61 20.32 -17.57
N SER A 21 -9.43 21.34 -17.39
CA SER A 21 -10.47 21.36 -16.34
C SER A 21 -11.49 20.25 -16.55
N ALA A 22 -11.87 19.96 -17.79
CA ALA A 22 -12.83 18.91 -18.13
C ALA A 22 -12.29 17.49 -17.88
N GLN A 23 -10.96 17.29 -17.81
CA GLN A 23 -10.34 15.99 -17.54
C GLN A 23 -10.77 15.40 -16.19
N ILE A 24 -11.13 16.23 -15.21
CA ILE A 24 -11.61 15.74 -13.90
C ILE A 24 -12.83 14.84 -14.10
N GLU A 25 -13.80 15.28 -14.89
CA GLU A 25 -15.04 14.54 -15.14
C GLU A 25 -14.82 13.45 -16.21
N SER A 26 -14.24 13.82 -17.35
CA SER A 26 -14.18 12.93 -18.51
C SER A 26 -13.14 11.82 -18.41
N PHE A 27 -12.05 12.06 -17.67
CA PHE A 27 -10.95 11.11 -17.54
C PHE A 27 -10.83 10.58 -16.12
N CYS A 28 -10.63 11.45 -15.12
CA CYS A 28 -10.30 11.02 -13.76
C CYS A 28 -11.46 10.26 -13.11
N LYS A 29 -12.65 10.87 -13.01
CA LYS A 29 -13.81 10.22 -12.39
C LYS A 29 -14.32 9.05 -13.22
N HIS A 30 -14.45 9.23 -14.53
CA HIS A 30 -14.87 8.15 -15.42
C HIS A 30 -13.99 6.89 -15.26
N ASN A 31 -12.66 7.04 -15.31
CA ASN A 31 -11.77 5.90 -15.13
C ASN A 31 -11.76 5.39 -13.67
N ALA A 32 -11.87 6.27 -12.66
CA ALA A 32 -11.97 5.84 -11.27
C ALA A 32 -13.19 4.94 -11.05
N GLU A 33 -14.34 5.28 -11.61
CA GLU A 33 -15.55 4.46 -11.58
C GLU A 33 -15.34 3.10 -12.27
N LEU A 34 -14.72 3.09 -13.45
CA LEU A 34 -14.43 1.84 -14.18
C LEU A 34 -13.49 0.91 -13.42
N TYR A 35 -12.53 1.46 -12.66
CA TYR A 35 -11.53 0.70 -11.93
C TYR A 35 -11.85 0.49 -10.44
N GLN A 36 -12.99 1.00 -9.95
CA GLN A 36 -13.38 0.94 -8.55
C GLN A 36 -13.32 -0.50 -8.00
N SER A 37 -14.00 -1.45 -8.67
CA SER A 37 -14.05 -2.85 -8.23
C SER A 37 -12.74 -3.61 -8.42
N ALA A 38 -11.93 -3.21 -9.40
CA ALA A 38 -10.68 -3.87 -9.75
C ALA A 38 -9.49 -3.41 -8.90
N ILE A 39 -9.57 -2.20 -8.32
CA ILE A 39 -8.48 -1.57 -7.56
C ILE A 39 -8.96 -1.18 -6.16
N ALA A 40 -9.87 -0.21 -6.04
CA ALA A 40 -10.21 0.39 -4.75
C ALA A 40 -10.95 -0.58 -3.80
N ASP A 41 -11.89 -1.37 -4.34
CA ASP A 41 -12.66 -2.35 -3.54
C ASP A 41 -12.00 -3.73 -3.51
N LYS A 42 -10.95 -3.93 -4.32
CA LYS A 42 -10.27 -5.22 -4.40
C LYS A 42 -9.70 -5.56 -3.03
N THR A 43 -9.99 -6.75 -2.56
CA THR A 43 -9.43 -7.28 -1.32
C THR A 43 -8.90 -8.68 -1.56
N VAL A 44 -7.66 -8.91 -1.16
CA VAL A 44 -7.03 -10.23 -1.26
C VAL A 44 -6.55 -10.62 0.14
N PRO A 45 -7.02 -11.74 0.70
CA PRO A 45 -6.61 -12.15 2.04
C PRO A 45 -5.13 -12.57 2.06
N PRO A 46 -4.41 -12.32 3.18
CA PRO A 46 -3.01 -12.71 3.30
C PRO A 46 -2.85 -14.22 3.32
N LYS A 47 -1.77 -14.68 2.69
CA LYS A 47 -1.23 -16.02 2.90
C LYS A 47 -0.23 -15.96 4.04
N VAL A 48 -0.54 -16.62 5.16
CA VAL A 48 0.26 -16.57 6.38
C VAL A 48 1.06 -17.86 6.55
N LYS A 49 2.35 -17.71 6.87
CA LYS A 49 3.24 -18.80 7.22
C LYS A 49 3.83 -18.55 8.60
N LEU A 50 3.64 -19.51 9.50
CA LEU A 50 4.28 -19.52 10.81
C LEU A 50 5.50 -20.44 10.77
N SER A 51 6.64 -19.98 11.26
CA SER A 51 7.88 -20.74 11.29
C SER A 51 8.66 -20.51 12.58
N SER A 52 9.40 -21.52 13.00
CA SER A 52 10.40 -21.39 14.07
C SER A 52 11.74 -21.05 13.43
N VAL A 53 12.38 -19.99 13.90
CA VAL A 53 13.67 -19.52 13.38
C VAL A 53 14.66 -19.35 14.54
N THR A 54 15.92 -19.68 14.28
CA THR A 54 17.03 -19.39 15.19
C THR A 54 17.56 -18.00 14.88
N GLN A 55 17.66 -17.13 15.90
CA GLN A 55 18.29 -15.83 15.73
C GLN A 55 19.77 -15.99 15.34
N ALA A 56 20.26 -15.09 14.48
CA ALA A 56 21.66 -15.04 14.10
C ALA A 56 22.54 -14.87 15.37
N GLY A 57 23.42 -15.84 15.63
CA GLY A 57 24.26 -15.86 16.85
C GLY A 57 24.05 -17.07 17.77
N GLY A 58 23.07 -17.94 17.49
CA GLY A 58 22.99 -19.32 18.00
C GLY A 58 22.77 -19.51 19.52
N ARG A 59 22.77 -18.42 20.30
CA ARG A 59 22.62 -18.46 21.77
C ARG A 59 21.20 -18.15 22.26
N HIS A 60 20.29 -17.72 21.40
CA HIS A 60 18.94 -17.32 21.81
C HIS A 60 17.94 -18.46 21.54
N PRO A 61 16.93 -18.65 22.40
CA PRO A 61 15.87 -19.62 22.17
C PRO A 61 15.15 -19.35 20.84
N ALA A 62 14.52 -20.39 20.29
CA ALA A 62 13.79 -20.30 19.03
C ALA A 62 12.76 -19.15 19.04
N VAL A 63 12.76 -18.34 17.99
CA VAL A 63 11.80 -17.25 17.78
C VAL A 63 10.73 -17.71 16.81
N LEU A 64 9.48 -17.32 17.05
CA LEU A 64 8.40 -17.54 16.09
C LEU A 64 8.37 -16.39 15.10
N MET A 65 8.44 -16.71 13.81
CA MET A 65 8.31 -15.75 12.72
C MET A 65 6.99 -16.00 11.99
N CYS A 66 6.12 -14.99 12.01
CA CYS A 66 4.88 -14.95 11.24
C CYS A 66 5.14 -14.09 10.00
N SER A 67 5.00 -14.69 8.81
CA SER A 67 5.16 -13.99 7.55
C SER A 67 3.83 -13.98 6.80
N ALA A 68 3.35 -12.79 6.42
CA ALA A 68 2.13 -12.58 5.65
C ALA A 68 2.47 -12.09 4.25
N TYR A 69 1.87 -12.69 3.23
CA TYR A 69 2.20 -12.42 1.83
C TYR A 69 0.95 -12.26 0.96
N ARG A 70 1.12 -11.54 -0.16
CA ARG A 70 0.13 -11.46 -1.27
C ARG A 70 -1.26 -11.00 -0.82
N PHE A 71 -1.30 -10.03 0.07
CA PHE A 71 -2.53 -9.39 0.47
C PHE A 71 -2.65 -8.01 -0.19
N TYR A 72 -3.88 -7.54 -0.30
CA TYR A 72 -4.21 -6.22 -0.82
C TYR A 72 -5.51 -5.74 -0.13
N PRO A 73 -5.64 -4.46 0.25
CA PRO A 73 -4.65 -3.38 0.14
C PRO A 73 -3.46 -3.57 1.09
N HIS A 74 -2.51 -2.63 1.07
CA HIS A 74 -1.25 -2.77 1.82
C HIS A 74 -1.44 -2.81 3.34
N GLN A 75 -2.49 -2.22 3.91
CA GLN A 75 -2.62 -2.19 5.37
C GLN A 75 -2.92 -3.57 5.97
N ILE A 76 -2.10 -4.04 6.92
CA ILE A 76 -2.38 -5.25 7.71
C ILE A 76 -2.12 -5.03 9.21
N GLN A 77 -2.83 -5.79 10.03
CA GLN A 77 -2.55 -5.89 11.47
C GLN A 77 -2.27 -7.34 11.84
N ILE A 78 -1.13 -7.58 12.50
CA ILE A 78 -0.73 -8.89 13.00
C ILE A 78 -0.60 -8.82 14.53
N SER A 79 -1.21 -9.79 15.22
CA SER A 79 -1.14 -9.91 16.68
C SER A 79 -0.71 -11.32 17.09
N TRP A 80 0.13 -11.40 18.11
CA TRP A 80 0.49 -12.67 18.74
C TRP A 80 -0.44 -12.96 19.91
N MET A 81 -0.81 -14.23 20.08
CA MET A 81 -1.62 -14.69 21.20
C MET A 81 -0.96 -15.89 21.89
N ARG A 82 -1.09 -15.94 23.20
CA ARG A 82 -0.74 -17.10 24.04
C ARG A 82 -1.92 -17.39 24.95
N ASP A 83 -2.44 -18.61 24.87
CA ASP A 83 -3.60 -19.07 25.66
C ASP A 83 -4.80 -18.11 25.57
N GLY A 84 -5.08 -17.62 24.36
CA GLY A 84 -6.18 -16.70 24.06
C GLY A 84 -5.95 -15.24 24.49
N LYS A 85 -4.79 -14.90 25.05
CA LYS A 85 -4.45 -13.52 25.46
C LYS A 85 -3.43 -12.90 24.51
N VAL A 86 -3.64 -11.64 24.13
CA VAL A 86 -2.73 -10.89 23.26
C VAL A 86 -1.40 -10.65 23.97
N VAL A 87 -0.30 -11.03 23.31
CA VAL A 87 1.07 -10.78 23.77
C VAL A 87 1.62 -9.56 23.04
N LYS A 88 2.08 -8.57 23.81
CA LYS A 88 2.68 -7.33 23.29
C LYS A 88 4.18 -7.21 23.60
N SER A 89 4.67 -7.93 24.59
CA SER A 89 6.09 -7.96 24.95
C SER A 89 6.88 -8.81 23.95
N ASP A 90 8.12 -8.41 23.66
CA ASP A 90 9.06 -9.16 22.83
C ASP A 90 8.55 -9.49 21.42
N VAL A 91 7.69 -8.64 20.87
CA VAL A 91 7.19 -8.70 19.50
C VAL A 91 7.83 -7.59 18.68
N THR A 92 8.37 -7.96 17.52
CA THR A 92 8.89 -7.04 16.52
C THR A 92 8.22 -7.29 15.19
N SER A 93 7.90 -6.22 14.46
CA SER A 93 7.36 -6.28 13.10
C SER A 93 8.28 -5.54 12.14
N THR A 94 8.32 -6.00 10.89
CA THR A 94 8.94 -5.25 9.79
C THR A 94 7.88 -4.39 9.10
N GLU A 95 8.32 -3.37 8.37
CA GLU A 95 7.44 -2.64 7.47
C GLU A 95 6.94 -3.57 6.34
N GLU A 96 5.77 -3.23 5.80
CA GLU A 96 5.19 -3.90 4.65
C GLU A 96 6.03 -3.59 3.40
N MET A 97 6.35 -4.62 2.60
CA MET A 97 7.16 -4.46 1.40
C MET A 97 6.30 -4.65 0.15
N PRO A 98 6.12 -3.63 -0.70
CA PRO A 98 5.41 -3.76 -1.96
C PRO A 98 6.11 -4.75 -2.89
N ASN A 99 5.35 -5.69 -3.42
CA ASN A 99 5.81 -6.68 -4.41
C ASN A 99 5.63 -6.22 -5.86
N GLY A 100 4.81 -5.18 -6.10
CA GLY A 100 4.64 -4.54 -7.42
C GLY A 100 3.80 -5.33 -8.43
N ASP A 101 2.99 -6.29 -7.96
CA ASP A 101 2.02 -7.03 -8.77
C ASP A 101 0.58 -6.48 -8.67
#